data_AF-A0A7X9I4X5-F1
#
_entry.id   AF-A0A7X9I4X5-F1
#
_cell.length_a   1.000
_cell.length_b   1.000
_cell.length_c   1.000
_cell.angle_alpha   90.00
_cell.angle_beta   90.00
_cell.angle_gamma   90.00
#
_symmetry.space_group_name_H-M   'P 1'
#
loop_
_entity.id
_entity.type
_entity.pdbx_description
1 polymer ?
#
loop_
_entity_poly.entity_id
_entity_poly.type
_entity_poly.pdbx_seq_one_letter_code
_entity_poly.pdbx_strand_id
1 'polypeptide(L)' 'MDIKKIGVLGAGTMGAGIAQVSLEAGFDVILIDVVPEILDKAVKGLNKNWGKA' A
#
# COMPACT_ATOMS: atom_id res chain seq x y z
N MET A 1 14.25 18.16 -4.55
CA MET A 1 14.21 16.70 -4.73
C MET A 1 12.75 16.32 -4.75
N ASP A 2 12.24 15.80 -5.87
CA ASP A 2 10.86 15.28 -5.95
C ASP A 2 10.86 13.79 -5.60
N ILE A 3 10.03 13.41 -4.65
CA ILE A 3 9.76 12.01 -4.35
C ILE A 3 8.77 11.50 -5.39
N LYS A 4 9.17 10.47 -6.14
CA LYS A 4 8.31 9.85 -7.17
C LYS A 4 7.78 8.48 -6.77
N LYS A 5 8.50 7.78 -5.90
CA LYS A 5 8.23 6.38 -5.55
C LYS A 5 8.50 6.12 -4.07
N ILE A 6 7.59 5.40 -3.42
CA ILE A 6 7.63 5.08 -1.99
C ILE A 6 7.67 3.56 -1.83
N GLY A 7 8.61 3.08 -1.02
CA GLY A 7 8.68 1.67 -0.61
C GLY A 7 8.09 1.51 0.79
N VAL A 8 7.14 0.58 0.95
CA VAL A 8 6.55 0.20 2.25
C VAL A 8 6.93 -1.24 2.56
N LEU A 9 7.69 -1.42 3.63
CA LEU A 9 8.15 -2.73 4.11
C LEU A 9 7.22 -3.20 5.24
N GLY A 10 6.50 -4.29 4.99
CA GLY A 10 5.43 -4.82 5.82
C GLY A 10 4.05 -4.43 5.29
N ALA A 11 3.19 -5.42 5.07
CA ALA A 11 1.83 -5.29 4.54
C ALA A 11 0.74 -5.56 5.61
N GLY A 12 1.10 -5.50 6.89
CA GLY A 12 0.15 -5.51 8.00
C GLY A 12 -0.78 -4.28 8.01
N THR A 13 -1.62 -4.15 9.03
CA THR A 13 -2.65 -3.08 9.10
C THR A 13 -2.08 -1.67 8.86
N MET A 14 -0.96 -1.32 9.51
CA MET A 14 -0.34 -0.01 9.32
C MET A 14 0.29 0.14 7.94
N GLY A 15 1.02 -0.89 7.46
CA GLY A 15 1.68 -0.84 6.16
C GLY A 15 0.71 -0.72 5.00
N ALA A 16 -0.41 -1.44 5.04
CA ALA A 16 -1.49 -1.28 4.08
C ALA A 16 -2.10 0.14 4.12
N GLY A 17 -2.28 0.71 5.31
CA GLY A 17 -2.77 2.10 5.46
C GLY A 17 -1.79 3.14 4.89
N ILE A 18 -0.49 2.99 5.16
CA ILE A 18 0.56 3.86 4.62
C ILE A 18 0.62 3.76 3.10
N ALA A 19 0.51 2.54 2.56
CA ALA A 19 0.46 2.32 1.12
C ALA A 19 -0.77 3.01 0.50
N GLN A 20 -1.93 2.91 1.15
CA GLN A 20 -3.16 3.53 0.66
C GLN A 20 -3.03 5.06 0.57
N VAL A 21 -2.64 5.73 1.66
CA VAL A 21 -2.54 7.20 1.66
C VAL A 21 -1.45 7.70 0.71
N SER A 22 -0.40 6.92 0.50
CA SER A 22 0.67 7.24 -0.44
C SER A 22 0.19 7.12 -1.89
N LEU A 23 -0.60 6.09 -2.21
CA LEU A 23 -1.24 5.93 -3.53
C LEU A 23 -2.25 7.05 -3.80
N GLU A 24 -3.08 7.40 -2.82
CA GLU A 24 -4.07 8.49 -2.92
C GLU A 24 -3.40 9.86 -3.08
N ALA A 25 -2.22 10.06 -2.50
CA ALA A 25 -1.40 11.25 -2.70
C ALA A 25 -0.68 11.29 -4.07
N GLY A 26 -0.86 10.28 -4.92
CA GLY A 26 -0.34 10.23 -6.29
C GLY A 26 1.08 9.71 -6.42
N PHE A 27 1.61 9.03 -5.39
CA PHE A 27 2.93 8.40 -5.47
C PHE A 27 2.84 6.97 -6.04
N ASP A 28 3.88 6.55 -6.75
CA ASP A 28 4.08 5.14 -7.04
C ASP A 28 4.47 4.41 -5.75
N VAL A 29 3.75 3.36 -5.38
CA VAL A 29 4.03 2.60 -4.15
C VAL A 29 4.47 1.18 -4.46
N ILE A 30 5.57 0.75 -3.84
CA ILE A 30 6.00 -0.65 -3.78
C ILE A 30 5.70 -1.16 -2.37
N LEU A 31 4.78 -2.10 -2.24
CA LEU A 31 4.46 -2.78 -0.98
C LEU A 31 5.12 -4.16 -0.96
N ILE A 32 5.89 -4.45 0.08
CA ILE A 32 6.64 -5.71 0.23
C ILE A 32 6.30 -6.33 1.57
N ASP A 33 6.03 -7.63 1.58
CA ASP A 33 5.98 -8.45 2.79
C ASP A 33 6.68 -9.79 2.53
N VAL A 34 7.23 -10.40 3.58
CA VAL A 34 7.88 -11.72 3.48
C VAL A 34 6.85 -12.85 3.42
N VAL A 35 5.62 -12.59 3.88
CA VAL A 35 4.51 -13.54 3.89
C VAL A 35 3.53 -13.18 2.76
N PRO A 36 3.43 -14.00 1.68
CA PRO A 36 2.58 -13.70 0.53
C PRO A 36 1.11 -13.49 0.88
N GLU A 37 0.58 -14.24 1.85
CA GLU A 37 -0.83 -14.17 2.25
C GLU A 37 -1.19 -12.82 2.89
N ILE A 38 -0.23 -12.18 3.57
CA ILE A 38 -0.42 -10.84 4.13
C ILE A 38 -0.49 -9.81 3.00
N LEU A 39 0.37 -9.95 1.99
CA LEU A 39 0.37 -9.08 0.83
C LEU A 39 -0.95 -9.17 0.05
N ASP A 40 -1.43 -10.39 -0.19
CA ASP A 40 -2.73 -10.63 -0.85
C ASP A 40 -3.90 -10.00 -0.08
N LYS A 41 -3.89 -10.12 1.25
CA LYS A 41 -4.90 -9.50 2.12
C LYS A 41 -4.84 -7.98 2.04
N ALA A 42 -3.64 -7.41 2.05
CA ALA A 42 -3.43 -5.97 1.94
C ALA A 42 -3.95 -5.45 0.59
N VAL A 43 -3.56 -6.09 -0.52
CA VAL A 43 -4.01 -5.71 -1.88
C VAL A 43 -5.52 -5.81 -2.03
N LYS A 44 -6.16 -6.86 -1.49
CA LYS A 44 -7.63 -6.97 -1.45
C LYS A 44 -8.27 -5.83 -0.65
N GLY A 45 -7.68 -5.47 0.49
CA GLY A 45 -8.12 -4.36 1.31
C GLY A 45 -8.03 -3.01 0.59
N LEU A 46 -6.88 -2.74 -0.05
CA LEU A 46 -6.64 -1.56 -0.86
C LEU A 46 -7.67 -1.43 -1.99
N ASN A 47 -7.86 -2.48 -2.78
CA ASN A 47 -8.84 -2.49 -3.87
C ASN A 47 -10.28 -2.26 -3.38
N LYS A 48 -10.64 -2.82 -2.22
CA LYS A 48 -11.97 -2.61 -1.62
C LYS A 48 -12.18 -1.16 -1.19
N ASN A 49 -11.12 -0.48 -0.75
CA ASN A 49 -11.19 0.90 -0.28
C ASN A 49 -11.05 1.92 -1.43
N TRP A 50 -10.42 1.54 -2.53
CA TRP A 50 -10.17 2.42 -3.68
C TRP A 50 -11.46 3.00 -4.31
N GLY A 51 -12.57 2.27 -4.23
CA GLY A 51 -13.88 2.74 -4.73
C GLY A 51 -14.72 3.52 -3.72
N LYS A 52 -14.16 3.88 -2.55
CA LYS A 52 -14.88 4.60 -1.48
C LYS A 52 -14.44 6.06 -1.30
N ALA A 53 -13.46 6.51 -2.06
CA ALA A 53 -12.96 7.88 -2.07
C ALA A 53 -13.62 8.72 -3.16
#